data_AF-A0A0N4T5A3-F1
#
_entry.id   AF-A0A0N4T5A3-F1
#
_cell.length_a   1.000
_cell.length_b   1.000
_cell.length_c   1.000
_cell.angle_alpha   90.00
_cell.angle_beta   90.00
_cell.angle_gamma   90.00
#
_symmetry.space_group_name_H-M   'P 1'
#
loop_
_entity.id
_entity.type
_entity.pdbx_description
1 polymer ?
#
loop_
_entity_poly.entity_id
_entity_poly.type
_entity_poly.pdbx_seq_one_letter_code
_entity_poly.pdbx_strand_id
1 'polypeptide(L)'
;MLMLMNFRIQITTEMGRDWLFTEEQLANTPSRRGGVDRVEEDKLRREGIKLIVEIGSGLKLQPNPTLATAAVYFHRFYMFHSFKEFQKHLTAVGCLFLAGKVEETPKKCRDIILIAKEKYPDLYSMKNAIEEVMGIERVLLQTI
;
A
#
# COMPACT_ATOMS: atom_id res chain seq x y z
N MET A 1 22.28 -2.08 31.72
CA MET A 1 23.25 -1.49 30.78
C MET A 1 23.61 -2.58 29.77
N LEU A 2 23.16 -2.40 28.51
CA LEU A 2 23.54 -3.14 27.30
C LEU A 2 23.19 -4.64 27.19
N MET A 3 22.04 -4.94 26.58
CA MET A 3 21.86 -6.06 25.65
C MET A 3 20.66 -5.79 24.73
N LEU A 4 20.79 -4.78 23.87
CA LEU A 4 19.94 -4.60 22.70
C LEU A 4 20.85 -4.07 21.59
N MET A 5 21.19 -4.92 20.62
CA MET A 5 21.61 -4.57 19.25
C MET A 5 22.29 -5.79 18.62
N ASN A 6 21.52 -6.76 18.14
CA ASN A 6 21.98 -7.76 17.18
C ASN A 6 20.84 -8.16 16.24
N PHE A 7 20.29 -7.16 15.55
CA PHE A 7 19.59 -7.38 14.28
C PHE A 7 20.12 -6.36 13.28
N ARG A 8 21.40 -6.53 12.96
CA ARG A 8 22.13 -5.73 11.99
C ARG A 8 21.68 -6.19 10.60
N ILE A 9 20.54 -5.66 10.16
CA ILE A 9 20.13 -5.71 8.75
C ILE A 9 21.30 -5.10 7.98
N GLN A 10 21.92 -5.89 7.12
CA GLN A 10 22.85 -5.42 6.11
C GLN A 10 22.08 -4.52 5.13
N ILE A 11 21.86 -3.27 5.53
CA ILE A 11 21.54 -2.21 4.58
C ILE A 11 22.87 -1.91 3.88
N THR A 12 23.10 -2.62 2.77
CA THR A 12 24.21 -2.34 1.85
C THR A 12 24.12 -0.89 1.43
N THR A 13 25.14 -0.15 1.82
CA THR A 13 25.37 1.27 1.62
C THR A 13 25.72 1.60 0.16
N GLU A 14 24.87 1.31 -0.83
CA GLU A 14 24.94 1.83 -2.22
C GLU A 14 23.59 1.84 -2.98
N MET A 15 22.46 2.09 -2.33
CA MET A 15 21.23 2.50 -3.02
C MET A 15 20.83 3.89 -2.54
N GLY A 16 21.06 4.89 -3.38
CA GLY A 16 20.50 6.22 -3.18
C GLY A 16 18.98 6.13 -2.96
N ARG A 17 18.43 7.12 -2.26
CA ARG A 17 17.01 7.27 -1.91
C ARG A 17 16.10 7.51 -3.14
N ASP A 18 16.37 6.84 -4.25
CA ASP A 18 15.63 7.02 -5.49
C ASP A 18 14.68 5.84 -5.70
N TRP A 19 13.39 6.17 -5.79
CA TRP A 19 12.29 5.21 -6.01
C TRP A 19 12.22 4.72 -7.47
N LEU A 20 13.37 4.56 -8.09
CA LEU A 20 13.56 4.10 -9.46
C LEU A 20 14.13 2.69 -9.40
N PHE A 21 13.49 1.78 -10.12
CA PHE A 21 13.84 0.37 -10.12
C PHE A 21 14.27 -0.07 -11.51
N THR A 22 15.34 -0.85 -11.60
CA THR A 22 15.77 -1.45 -12.85
C THR A 22 14.77 -2.49 -13.34
N GLU A 23 14.84 -2.85 -14.62
CA GLU A 23 14.00 -3.92 -15.17
C GLU A 23 14.23 -5.26 -14.44
N GLU A 24 15.46 -5.53 -14.00
CA GLU A 24 15.78 -6.73 -13.21
C GLU A 24 15.14 -6.70 -11.83
N GLN A 25 15.13 -5.56 -11.14
CA GLN A 25 14.45 -5.40 -9.85
C GLN A 25 12.93 -5.53 -10.00
N LEU A 26 12.36 -4.95 -11.06
CA LEU A 26 10.96 -5.12 -11.42
C LEU A 26 10.66 -6.57 -11.84
N ALA A 27 11.63 -7.28 -12.42
CA ALA A 27 11.52 -8.69 -12.76
C ALA A 27 11.44 -9.61 -11.52
N ASN A 28 12.04 -9.19 -10.41
CA ASN A 28 12.28 -10.01 -9.22
C ASN A 28 11.63 -9.43 -7.94
N THR A 29 10.39 -8.96 -8.02
CA THR A 29 9.64 -8.45 -6.85
C THR A 29 9.45 -9.52 -5.75
N PRO A 30 9.18 -9.14 -4.49
CA PRO A 30 8.83 -10.08 -3.42
C PRO A 30 7.66 -11.01 -3.77
N SER A 31 6.66 -10.50 -4.49
CA SER A 31 5.54 -11.30 -4.99
C SER A 31 6.00 -12.39 -5.98
N ARG A 32 6.88 -12.04 -6.93
CA ARG A 32 7.43 -12.98 -7.92
C ARG A 32 8.31 -14.04 -7.29
N ARG A 33 9.19 -13.65 -6.36
CA ARG A 33 9.97 -14.61 -5.56
C ARG A 33 9.08 -15.53 -4.73
N GLY A 34 7.93 -15.03 -4.30
CA GLY A 34 6.88 -15.80 -3.63
C GLY A 34 6.02 -16.66 -4.57
N GLY A 35 6.31 -16.71 -5.88
CA GLY A 35 5.59 -17.54 -6.86
C GLY A 35 4.29 -16.93 -7.37
N VAL A 36 4.09 -15.61 -7.28
CA VAL A 36 3.06 -14.91 -8.05
C VAL A 36 3.62 -14.67 -9.45
N ASP A 37 2.96 -15.18 -10.49
CA ASP A 37 3.44 -14.94 -11.85
C ASP A 37 3.32 -13.45 -12.23
N ARG A 38 4.08 -13.04 -13.24
CA ARG A 38 4.13 -11.65 -13.69
C ARG A 38 2.77 -11.10 -14.09
N VAL A 39 1.96 -11.89 -14.81
CA VAL A 39 0.67 -11.45 -15.35
C VAL A 39 -0.32 -11.21 -14.21
N GLU A 40 -0.33 -12.10 -13.22
CA GLU A 40 -1.16 -11.96 -12.03
C GLU A 40 -0.70 -10.79 -11.17
N GLU A 41 0.60 -10.58 -10.97
CA GLU A 41 1.08 -9.40 -10.23
C GLU A 41 0.69 -8.09 -10.94
N ASP A 42 0.83 -8.01 -12.26
CA ASP A 42 0.46 -6.83 -13.06
C ASP A 42 -1.07 -6.59 -13.00
N LYS A 43 -1.87 -7.66 -12.93
CA LYS A 43 -3.32 -7.58 -12.71
C LYS A 43 -3.63 -7.08 -11.30
N LEU A 44 -3.02 -7.63 -10.25
CA LEU A 44 -3.22 -7.21 -8.87
C LEU A 44 -2.84 -5.74 -8.65
N ARG A 45 -1.75 -5.28 -9.29
CA ARG A 45 -1.36 -3.87 -9.29
C ARG A 45 -2.43 -2.98 -9.93
N ARG A 46 -2.91 -3.33 -11.13
CA ARG A 46 -3.99 -2.57 -11.81
C ARG A 46 -5.28 -2.54 -11.00
N GLU A 47 -5.69 -3.68 -10.44
CA GLU A 47 -6.87 -3.76 -9.59
C GLU A 47 -6.73 -2.92 -8.32
N GLY A 48 -5.55 -2.93 -7.68
CA GLY A 48 -5.24 -2.08 -6.53
C GLY A 48 -5.38 -0.60 -6.84
N ILE A 49 -4.85 -0.13 -7.98
CA ILE A 49 -5.00 1.26 -8.42
C ILE A 49 -6.47 1.60 -8.69
N LYS A 50 -7.22 0.68 -9.32
CA LYS A 50 -8.66 0.86 -9.53
C LYS A 50 -9.42 1.07 -8.21
N LEU A 51 -9.13 0.27 -7.18
CA LEU A 51 -9.71 0.44 -5.84
C LEU A 51 -9.40 1.83 -5.27
N ILE A 52 -8.14 2.28 -5.34
CA ILE A 52 -7.71 3.60 -4.85
C ILE A 52 -8.52 4.71 -5.52
N VAL A 53 -8.61 4.68 -6.86
CA VAL A 53 -9.30 5.72 -7.62
C VAL A 53 -10.79 5.73 -7.33
N GLU A 54 -11.44 4.58 -7.33
CA GLU A 54 -12.90 4.51 -7.15
C GLU A 54 -13.34 4.84 -5.72
N ILE A 55 -12.63 4.33 -4.70
CA ILE A 55 -12.90 4.65 -3.29
C ILE A 55 -12.62 6.13 -3.04
N GLY A 56 -11.47 6.62 -3.48
CA GLY A 56 -11.08 8.01 -3.30
C GLY A 56 -11.99 9.02 -4.03
N SER A 57 -12.56 8.63 -5.18
CA SER A 57 -13.59 9.42 -5.86
C SER A 57 -14.87 9.50 -5.03
N GLY A 58 -15.30 8.40 -4.40
CA GLY A 58 -16.44 8.40 -3.47
C GLY A 58 -16.22 9.30 -2.25
N LEU A 59 -14.96 9.48 -1.83
CA LEU A 59 -14.56 10.39 -0.75
C LEU A 59 -14.39 11.85 -1.19
N LYS A 60 -14.65 12.15 -2.48
CA LYS A 60 -14.47 13.47 -3.10
C LYS A 60 -13.04 14.00 -2.91
N LEU A 61 -12.04 13.14 -3.08
CA LEU A 61 -10.63 13.53 -3.00
C LEU A 61 -10.13 14.20 -4.29
N GLN A 62 -10.84 14.04 -5.41
CA GLN A 62 -10.55 14.79 -6.64
C GLN A 62 -10.89 16.27 -6.43
N PRO A 63 -10.07 17.23 -6.89
CA PRO A 63 -8.92 17.11 -7.81
C PRO A 63 -7.53 17.06 -7.12
N ASN A 64 -7.47 16.74 -5.83
CA ASN A 64 -6.23 16.79 -5.05
C ASN A 64 -5.22 15.69 -5.48
N PRO A 65 -3.91 15.91 -5.27
CA PRO A 65 -2.85 14.93 -5.56
C PRO A 65 -2.97 13.61 -4.77
N THR A 66 -3.84 13.55 -3.75
CA THR A 66 -4.05 12.40 -2.84
C THR A 66 -4.17 11.05 -3.54
N LEU A 67 -4.90 10.98 -4.67
CA LEU A 67 -5.04 9.72 -5.42
C LEU A 67 -3.72 9.27 -6.06
N ALA A 68 -2.97 10.23 -6.61
CA ALA A 68 -1.67 9.95 -7.22
C ALA A 68 -0.66 9.54 -6.15
N THR A 69 -0.63 10.24 -5.01
CA THR A 69 0.23 9.91 -3.88
C THR A 69 -0.08 8.51 -3.32
N ALA A 70 -1.37 8.17 -3.14
CA ALA A 70 -1.78 6.84 -2.74
C ALA A 70 -1.36 5.76 -3.76
N ALA A 71 -1.48 6.01 -5.05
CA ALA A 71 -1.05 5.08 -6.10
C ALA A 71 0.48 4.85 -6.07
N VAL A 72 1.26 5.91 -5.86
CA VAL A 72 2.71 5.81 -5.71
C VAL A 72 3.09 5.00 -4.47
N TYR A 73 2.45 5.27 -3.32
CA TYR A 73 2.66 4.48 -2.10
C TYR A 73 2.34 3.00 -2.32
N PHE A 74 1.24 2.70 -2.99
CA PHE A 74 0.85 1.33 -3.30
C PHE A 74 1.89 0.60 -4.14
N HIS A 75 2.37 1.22 -5.22
CA HIS A 75 3.38 0.60 -6.08
C HIS A 75 4.72 0.41 -5.37
N ARG A 76 5.15 1.40 -4.58
CA ARG A 76 6.37 1.34 -3.76
C ARG A 76 6.28 0.25 -2.71
N PHE A 77 5.16 0.14 -2.02
CA PHE A 77 4.93 -0.88 -1.00
C PHE A 77 5.17 -2.30 -1.56
N TYR A 78 4.61 -2.61 -2.72
CA TYR A 78 4.79 -3.92 -3.36
C TYR A 78 6.14 -4.13 -4.05
N MET A 79 7.08 -3.18 -3.95
CA MET A 79 8.49 -3.47 -4.25
C MET A 79 9.22 -4.10 -3.07
N PHE A 80 8.70 -3.95 -1.85
CA PHE A 80 9.28 -4.48 -0.62
C PHE A 80 8.45 -5.60 0.01
N HIS A 81 7.14 -5.64 -0.29
CA HIS A 81 6.20 -6.62 0.27
C HIS A 81 5.50 -7.46 -0.80
N SER A 82 4.96 -8.61 -0.40
CA SER A 82 4.27 -9.54 -1.31
C SER A 82 2.75 -9.40 -1.24
N PHE A 83 2.07 -9.57 -2.39
CA PHE A 83 0.61 -9.68 -2.44
C PHE A 83 0.06 -10.91 -1.69
N LYS A 84 0.89 -11.92 -1.42
CA LYS A 84 0.51 -13.08 -0.59
C LYS A 84 0.47 -12.75 0.90
N GLU A 85 1.23 -11.76 1.34
CA GLU A 85 1.31 -11.32 2.74
C GLU A 85 0.32 -10.19 3.01
N PHE A 86 0.28 -9.20 2.10
CA PHE A 86 -0.58 -8.03 2.23
C PHE A 86 -1.59 -7.98 1.10
N GLN A 87 -2.87 -8.10 1.47
CA GLN A 87 -3.96 -8.10 0.51
C GLN A 87 -4.17 -6.71 -0.11
N LYS A 88 -4.27 -6.66 -1.45
CA LYS A 88 -4.35 -5.41 -2.22
C LYS A 88 -5.41 -4.43 -1.72
N HIS A 89 -6.56 -4.91 -1.26
CA HIS A 89 -7.70 -4.07 -0.92
C HIS A 89 -7.51 -3.35 0.42
N LEU A 90 -6.88 -4.00 1.41
CA LEU A 90 -6.47 -3.37 2.66
C LEU A 90 -5.33 -2.37 2.42
N THR A 91 -4.33 -2.77 1.62
CA THR A 91 -3.22 -1.89 1.25
C THR A 91 -3.69 -0.62 0.54
N ALA A 92 -4.66 -0.74 -0.39
CA ALA A 92 -5.25 0.40 -1.08
C ALA A 92 -5.90 1.40 -0.13
N VAL A 93 -6.69 0.92 0.84
CA VAL A 93 -7.34 1.77 1.86
C VAL A 93 -6.31 2.40 2.79
N GLY A 94 -5.28 1.65 3.21
CA GLY A 94 -4.18 2.19 4.01
C GLY A 94 -3.38 3.28 3.27
N CYS A 95 -3.13 3.09 1.97
CA CYS A 95 -2.46 4.10 1.14
C CYS A 95 -3.29 5.37 1.02
N LEU A 96 -4.60 5.27 0.81
CA LEU A 96 -5.51 6.43 0.80
C LEU A 96 -5.54 7.16 2.14
N PHE A 97 -5.57 6.40 3.24
CA PHE A 97 -5.59 6.97 4.58
C PHE A 97 -4.31 7.76 4.87
N LEU A 98 -3.14 7.19 4.57
CA LEU A 98 -1.86 7.85 4.74
C LEU A 98 -1.69 9.05 3.79
N ALA A 99 -1.97 8.87 2.51
CA ALA A 99 -1.86 9.93 1.51
C ALA A 99 -2.76 11.13 1.84
N GLY A 100 -3.98 10.90 2.35
CA GLY A 100 -4.86 11.98 2.79
C GLY A 100 -4.23 12.84 3.89
N LYS A 101 -3.48 12.24 4.82
CA LYS A 101 -2.76 13.00 5.84
C LYS A 101 -1.59 13.80 5.26
N VAL A 102 -0.83 13.20 4.34
CA VAL A 102 0.35 13.83 3.72
C VAL A 102 -0.05 15.00 2.80
N GLU A 103 -1.15 14.85 2.07
CA GLU A 103 -1.65 15.86 1.13
C GLU A 103 -2.64 16.84 1.79
N GLU A 104 -2.64 16.95 3.12
CA GLU A 104 -3.51 17.86 3.89
C GLU A 104 -5.02 17.75 3.54
N THR A 105 -5.45 16.54 3.16
CA THR A 105 -6.84 16.17 2.83
C THR A 105 -7.30 14.97 3.66
N PRO A 106 -7.08 14.96 5.00
CA PRO A 106 -7.29 13.78 5.81
C PRO A 106 -8.76 13.34 5.81
N LYS A 107 -8.98 12.03 5.72
CA LYS A 107 -10.28 11.40 5.89
C LYS A 107 -10.23 10.47 7.09
N LYS A 108 -11.34 10.35 7.83
CA LYS A 108 -11.42 9.38 8.92
C LYS A 108 -11.35 7.98 8.33
N CYS A 109 -10.54 7.10 8.92
CA CYS A 109 -10.42 5.70 8.48
C CYS A 109 -11.78 5.01 8.35
N ARG A 110 -12.71 5.28 9.29
CA ARG A 110 -14.10 4.79 9.23
C ARG A 110 -14.84 5.20 7.96
N ASP A 111 -14.67 6.44 7.50
CA ASP A 111 -15.36 6.95 6.31
C ASP A 111 -14.80 6.30 5.04
N ILE A 112 -13.48 6.08 4.99
CA ILE A 112 -12.83 5.37 3.87
C ILE A 112 -13.35 3.93 3.78
N ILE A 113 -13.40 3.22 4.91
CA ILE A 113 -13.92 1.85 4.98
C ILE A 113 -15.40 1.80 4.61
N LEU A 114 -16.20 2.80 5.00
CA LEU A 114 -17.61 2.84 4.65
C LEU A 114 -17.81 2.90 3.13
N ILE A 115 -17.11 3.82 2.45
CA ILE A 115 -17.16 3.93 0.98
C ILE A 115 -16.60 2.67 0.31
N ALA A 116 -15.54 2.08 0.87
CA ALA A 116 -14.98 0.82 0.38
C ALA A 116 -16.01 -0.33 0.45
N LYS A 117 -16.73 -0.46 1.57
CA LYS A 117 -17.81 -1.45 1.77
C LYS A 117 -18.99 -1.21 0.84
N GLU A 118 -19.36 0.05 0.59
CA GLU A 118 -20.45 0.39 -0.33
C GLU A 118 -20.13 -0.03 -1.77
N LYS A 119 -18.89 0.26 -2.23
CA LYS A 119 -18.47 -0.04 -3.60
C LYS A 119 -18.07 -1.49 -3.83
N TYR A 120 -17.48 -2.12 -2.81
CA TYR A 120 -16.87 -3.44 -2.89
C TYR A 120 -17.24 -4.30 -1.67
N PRO A 121 -18.54 -4.62 -1.49
CA PRO A 121 -19.02 -5.30 -0.28
C PRO A 121 -18.34 -6.64 -0.02
N ASP A 122 -18.08 -7.41 -1.08
CA ASP A 122 -17.45 -8.74 -0.98
C ASP A 122 -16.00 -8.66 -0.49
N LEU A 123 -15.27 -7.60 -0.89
CA LEU A 123 -13.87 -7.43 -0.54
C LEU A 123 -13.67 -6.86 0.86
N TYR A 124 -14.62 -6.08 1.37
CA TYR A 124 -14.47 -5.36 2.64
C TYR A 124 -15.39 -5.86 3.76
N SER A 125 -15.84 -7.12 3.74
CA SER A 125 -16.74 -7.72 4.75
C SER A 125 -16.15 -7.90 6.16
N MET A 126 -14.95 -7.38 6.42
CA MET A 126 -14.20 -7.60 7.66
C MET A 126 -14.83 -6.90 8.89
N LYS A 127 -14.84 -7.63 10.01
CA LYS A 127 -15.30 -7.13 11.32
C LYS A 127 -14.32 -6.13 11.94
N ASN A 128 -13.01 -6.32 11.74
CA ASN A 128 -11.94 -5.53 12.36
C ASN A 128 -11.21 -4.60 11.37
N ALA A 129 -11.90 -4.17 10.30
CA ALA A 129 -11.31 -3.42 9.19
C ALA A 129 -10.50 -2.18 9.61
N ILE A 130 -10.93 -1.48 10.67
CA ILE A 130 -10.20 -0.29 11.16
C ILE A 130 -8.82 -0.69 11.71
N GLU A 131 -8.75 -1.71 12.57
CA GLU A 131 -7.49 -2.16 13.18
C GLU A 131 -6.51 -2.67 12.12
N GLU A 132 -7.01 -3.40 11.13
CA GLU A 132 -6.21 -3.89 10.01
C GLU A 132 -5.65 -2.73 9.19
N VAL A 133 -6.47 -1.73 8.84
CA VAL A 133 -6.01 -0.53 8.12
C VAL A 133 -4.97 0.26 8.93
N MET A 134 -5.15 0.39 10.25
CA MET A 134 -4.15 1.01 11.13
C MET A 134 -2.86 0.17 11.24
N GLY A 135 -2.95 -1.16 11.11
CA GLY A 135 -1.80 -2.05 10.97
C GLY A 135 -1.05 -1.77 9.67
N ILE A 136 -1.75 -1.76 8.55
CA ILE A 136 -1.20 -1.45 7.22
C ILE A 136 -0.52 -0.08 7.20
N GLU A 137 -1.16 0.94 7.77
CA GLU A 137 -0.58 2.29 7.86
C GLU A 137 0.79 2.29 8.57
N ARG A 138 0.91 1.54 9.68
CA ARG A 138 2.18 1.44 10.41
C ARG A 138 3.27 0.77 9.56
N VAL A 139 2.92 -0.27 8.80
CA VAL A 139 3.87 -0.93 7.89
C VAL A 139 4.24 -0.01 6.72
N LEU A 140 3.28 0.73 6.16
CA LEU A 140 3.52 1.73 5.11
C LEU A 140 4.55 2.78 5.58
N LEU A 141 4.37 3.34 6.79
CA LEU A 141 5.29 4.33 7.37
C LEU A 141 6.71 3.80 7.63
N GLN A 142 6.87 2.48 7.83
CA GLN A 142 8.18 1.86 7.97
C GLN A 142 8.83 1.54 6.62
N THR A 143 8.04 1.49 5.56
CA THR A 143 8.48 1.10 4.23
C THR A 143 8.84 2.31 3.35
N ILE A 144 8.12 3.43 3.51
CA ILE A 144 8.16 4.61 2.61
C ILE A 144 8.76 5.82 3.32
#